data_AF-A0A258HCI7-F1
#
_entry.id   AF-A0A258HCI7-F1
#
_cell.length_a   1.000
_cell.length_b   1.000
_cell.length_c   1.000
_cell.angle_alpha   90.00
_cell.angle_beta   90.00
_cell.angle_gamma   90.00
#
_symmetry.space_group_name_H-M   'P 1'
#
loop_
_entity.id
_entity.type
_entity.pdbx_description
1 polymer ?
#
loop_
_entity_poly.entity_id
_entity_poly.type
_entity_poly.pdbx_seq_one_letter_code
_entity_poly.pdbx_strand_id
1 'polypeptide(L)'
;MLIVSLLLNIVVLVPVVTSLAARAPWIARAWGERTPARDILLAIYLAILTASIALLAVVATAGPSVAVEAAAVSLLAVQIAYKVLTAVMVQDALRNPVVLSNLGIAVVHGVTVAALAPGLLGWKSPSATAWADGALAPTLDGVTPVLEQPGIVLGIAALVLNEGATDENARAVIAAAVDAGAVALDTARAYARLDDDGVGERLAAEGRERHPGLPIITKAGHYRAAASAWDTDGSAERMRADAERSVDLLGRPLDLLLLHRADRVDDLEESVTVLAALREEGLARAVGLSNASIELIDRARAVAPIDAVQNRLGLGVDSFAEYRHCREAGIDFFGYAPFGG
;
A
#
# COMPACT_ATOMS: atom_id res chain seq x y z
N MET A 1 -16.48 -3.40 17.06
CA MET A 1 -17.73 -3.61 16.29
C MET A 1 -18.04 -5.09 16.07
N LEU A 2 -17.05 -5.91 15.71
CA LEU A 2 -17.19 -7.36 15.55
C LEU A 2 -17.90 -8.05 16.74
N ILE A 3 -17.36 -7.88 17.95
CA ILE A 3 -17.90 -8.49 19.19
C ILE A 3 -19.37 -8.12 19.40
N VAL A 4 -19.75 -6.87 19.14
CA VAL A 4 -21.12 -6.38 19.29
C VAL A 4 -22.07 -7.12 18.34
N SER A 5 -21.68 -7.30 17.08
CA SER A 5 -22.51 -8.05 16.11
C SER A 5 -22.62 -9.54 16.45
N LEU A 6 -21.56 -10.17 16.96
CA LEU A 6 -21.61 -11.57 17.41
C LEU A 6 -22.49 -11.74 18.65
N LEU A 7 -22.36 -10.84 19.63
CA LEU A 7 -23.23 -10.83 20.81
C LEU A 7 -24.68 -10.57 20.44
N LEU A 8 -24.95 -9.66 19.49
CA LEU A 8 -26.30 -9.40 19.00
C LEU A 8 -26.94 -10.66 18.41
N ASN A 9 -26.20 -11.43 17.60
CA ASN A 9 -26.68 -12.73 17.11
C ASN A 9 -27.05 -13.66 18.26
N ILE A 10 -26.20 -13.76 19.28
CA ILE A 10 -26.43 -14.66 20.41
C ILE A 10 -27.67 -14.21 21.21
N VAL A 11 -27.73 -12.94 21.59
CA VAL A 11 -28.82 -12.37 22.40
C VAL A 11 -30.17 -12.49 21.69
N VAL A 12 -30.21 -12.35 20.36
CA VAL A 12 -31.46 -12.49 19.58
C VAL A 12 -31.80 -13.95 19.29
N LEU A 13 -30.82 -14.76 18.87
CA LEU A 13 -31.10 -16.13 18.43
C LEU A 13 -31.40 -17.07 19.57
N VAL A 14 -30.83 -16.87 20.77
CA VAL A 14 -31.13 -17.73 21.93
C VAL A 14 -32.64 -17.72 22.25
N PRO A 15 -33.32 -16.58 22.45
CA PRO A 15 -34.78 -16.55 22.64
C PRO A 15 -35.58 -17.10 21.46
N VAL A 16 -35.15 -16.83 20.21
CA VAL A 16 -35.87 -17.26 19.00
C VAL A 16 -35.80 -18.78 18.83
N VAL A 17 -34.60 -19.35 18.90
CA VAL A 17 -34.36 -20.80 18.78
C VAL A 17 -35.05 -21.56 19.91
N THR A 18 -34.92 -21.08 21.15
CA THR A 18 -35.59 -21.71 22.30
C THR A 18 -37.11 -21.67 22.16
N SER A 19 -37.69 -20.55 21.72
CA SER A 19 -39.13 -20.42 21.53
C SER A 19 -39.65 -21.27 20.36
N LEU A 20 -38.90 -21.35 19.25
CA LEU A 20 -39.23 -22.24 18.11
C LEU A 20 -39.20 -23.71 18.52
N ALA A 21 -38.17 -24.12 19.27
CA ALA A 21 -38.03 -25.50 19.77
C ALA A 21 -39.10 -25.86 20.81
N ALA A 22 -39.38 -24.94 21.75
CA ALA A 22 -40.37 -25.12 22.82
C ALA A 22 -41.82 -24.90 22.35
N ARG A 23 -42.03 -24.50 21.08
CA ARG A 23 -43.35 -24.24 20.49
C ARG A 23 -44.15 -23.17 21.26
N ALA A 24 -43.48 -22.08 21.61
CA ALA A 24 -44.09 -21.02 22.40
C ALA A 24 -45.34 -20.42 21.69
N PRO A 25 -46.40 -20.03 22.43
CA PRO A 25 -47.68 -19.60 21.83
C PRO A 25 -47.59 -18.36 20.91
N TRP A 26 -46.56 -17.53 21.06
CA TRP A 26 -46.34 -16.35 20.22
C TRP A 26 -45.75 -16.70 18.85
N ILE A 27 -45.12 -17.88 18.71
CA ILE A 27 -44.46 -18.30 17.46
C ILE A 27 -45.46 -18.42 16.32
N ALA A 28 -46.65 -18.98 16.55
CA ALA A 28 -47.68 -19.10 15.52
C ALA A 28 -48.09 -17.73 14.95
N ARG A 29 -48.11 -16.68 15.79
CA ARG A 29 -48.44 -15.31 15.37
C ARG A 29 -47.32 -14.64 14.59
N ALA A 30 -46.07 -14.96 14.90
CA ALA A 30 -44.90 -14.31 14.29
C ALA A 30 -44.37 -15.06 13.03
N TRP A 31 -44.47 -16.40 13.05
CA TRP A 31 -43.84 -17.30 12.08
C TRP A 31 -44.83 -18.25 11.39
N GLY A 32 -46.11 -18.21 11.76
CA GLY A 32 -47.12 -19.14 11.25
C GLY A 32 -47.04 -20.53 11.88
N GLU A 33 -47.90 -21.41 11.37
CA GLU A 33 -48.00 -22.80 11.82
C GLU A 33 -46.72 -23.61 11.57
N ARG A 34 -46.59 -24.74 12.26
CA ARG A 34 -45.40 -25.59 12.08
C ARG A 34 -45.42 -26.23 10.71
N THR A 35 -44.33 -26.04 9.98
CA THR A 35 -44.09 -26.66 8.68
C THR A 35 -42.64 -27.16 8.62
N PRO A 36 -42.31 -28.06 7.69
CA PRO A 36 -40.92 -28.43 7.43
C PRO A 36 -40.01 -27.22 7.16
N ALA A 37 -40.52 -26.17 6.50
CA ALA A 37 -39.78 -24.93 6.28
C ALA A 37 -39.39 -24.22 7.60
N ARG A 38 -40.26 -24.26 8.61
CA ARG A 38 -39.97 -23.70 9.94
C ARG A 38 -38.89 -24.50 10.68
N ASP A 39 -38.87 -25.81 10.51
CA ASP A 39 -37.85 -26.68 11.10
C ASP A 39 -36.49 -26.49 10.38
N ILE A 40 -36.47 -26.29 9.06
CA ILE A 40 -35.27 -25.90 8.30
C ILE A 40 -34.73 -24.56 8.81
N LEU A 41 -35.60 -23.58 9.03
CA LEU A 41 -35.19 -22.28 9.54
C LEU A 41 -34.58 -22.38 10.94
N LEU A 42 -35.16 -23.20 11.82
CA LEU A 42 -34.60 -23.48 13.14
C LEU A 42 -33.17 -24.05 13.03
N ALA A 43 -32.91 -24.96 12.08
CA ALA A 43 -31.59 -25.50 11.84
C ALA A 43 -30.58 -24.42 11.38
N ILE A 44 -30.99 -23.52 10.48
CA ILE A 44 -30.17 -22.40 10.03
C ILE A 44 -29.84 -21.46 11.21
N TYR A 45 -30.82 -21.15 12.06
CA TYR A 45 -30.61 -20.30 13.25
C TYR A 45 -29.70 -20.94 14.28
N LEU A 46 -29.79 -22.26 14.49
CA LEU A 46 -28.85 -22.99 15.34
C LEU A 46 -27.42 -22.97 14.78
N ALA A 47 -27.25 -23.10 13.46
CA ALA A 47 -25.94 -23.02 12.83
C ALA A 47 -25.31 -21.61 13.00
N ILE A 48 -26.09 -20.55 12.75
CA ILE A 48 -25.63 -19.17 12.93
C ILE A 48 -25.28 -18.89 14.39
N LEU A 49 -26.12 -19.35 15.33
CA LEU A 49 -25.87 -19.19 16.76
C LEU A 49 -24.57 -19.89 17.17
N THR A 50 -24.39 -21.14 16.77
CA THR A 50 -23.19 -21.94 17.09
C THR A 50 -21.93 -21.30 16.50
N ALA A 51 -21.97 -20.89 15.24
CA ALA A 51 -20.85 -20.20 14.60
C ALA A 51 -20.53 -18.86 15.29
N SER A 52 -21.56 -18.11 15.72
CA SER A 52 -21.37 -16.84 16.44
C SER A 52 -20.71 -17.05 17.81
N ILE A 53 -21.11 -18.10 18.55
CA ILE A 53 -20.49 -18.49 19.83
C ILE A 53 -19.04 -18.92 19.61
N ALA A 54 -18.76 -19.76 18.62
CA ALA A 54 -17.43 -20.24 18.33
C ALA A 54 -16.48 -19.09 17.95
N LEU A 55 -16.91 -18.19 17.06
CA LEU A 55 -16.12 -17.02 16.67
C LEU A 55 -15.88 -16.10 17.88
N LEU A 56 -16.91 -15.86 18.70
CA LEU A 56 -16.75 -15.03 19.90
C LEU A 56 -15.78 -15.65 20.90
N ALA A 57 -15.82 -16.98 21.09
CA ALA A 57 -14.89 -17.70 21.95
C ALA A 57 -13.45 -17.58 21.45
N VAL A 58 -13.21 -17.76 20.14
CA VAL A 58 -11.87 -17.60 19.54
C VAL A 58 -11.37 -16.16 19.74
N VAL A 59 -12.20 -15.14 19.51
CA VAL A 59 -11.83 -13.74 19.77
C VAL A 59 -11.47 -13.53 21.25
N ALA A 60 -12.20 -14.15 22.17
CA ALA A 60 -11.97 -14.01 23.61
C ALA A 60 -10.70 -14.72 24.10
N THR A 61 -10.34 -15.87 23.51
CA THR A 61 -9.20 -16.68 23.97
C THR A 61 -7.90 -16.38 23.22
N ALA A 62 -7.98 -16.11 21.92
CA ALA A 62 -6.81 -15.95 21.04
C ALA A 62 -6.66 -14.52 20.49
N GLY A 63 -7.62 -13.63 20.78
CA GLY A 63 -7.65 -12.28 20.21
C GLY A 63 -8.21 -12.23 18.78
N PRO A 64 -8.44 -11.02 18.24
CA PRO A 64 -8.88 -10.85 16.86
C PRO A 64 -7.74 -11.19 15.89
N SER A 65 -8.08 -11.85 14.77
CA SER A 65 -7.16 -12.13 13.67
C SER A 65 -7.86 -11.97 12.32
N VAL A 66 -7.09 -11.78 11.24
CA VAL A 66 -7.62 -11.62 9.88
C VAL A 66 -8.53 -12.78 9.48
N ALA A 67 -8.16 -14.02 9.84
CA ALA A 67 -8.95 -15.21 9.55
C ALA A 67 -10.30 -15.20 10.30
N VAL A 68 -10.30 -14.78 11.56
CA VAL A 68 -11.52 -14.69 12.39
C VAL A 68 -12.43 -13.56 11.88
N GLU A 69 -11.85 -12.43 11.50
CA GLU A 69 -12.59 -11.31 10.91
C GLU A 69 -13.21 -11.68 9.56
N ALA A 70 -12.47 -12.37 8.68
CA ALA A 70 -12.97 -12.84 7.39
C ALA A 70 -14.14 -13.83 7.56
N ALA A 71 -14.00 -14.79 8.48
CA ALA A 71 -15.05 -15.76 8.79
C ALA A 71 -16.30 -15.07 9.34
N ALA A 72 -16.14 -14.10 10.25
CA ALA A 72 -17.25 -13.36 10.80
C ALA A 72 -17.93 -12.45 9.77
N VAL A 73 -17.17 -11.73 8.94
CA VAL A 73 -17.72 -10.90 7.86
C VAL A 73 -18.52 -11.75 6.88
N SER A 74 -18.02 -12.93 6.51
CA SER A 74 -18.75 -13.87 5.64
C SER A 74 -20.08 -14.30 6.25
N LEU A 75 -20.06 -14.67 7.54
CA LEU A 75 -21.26 -15.04 8.28
C LEU A 75 -22.27 -13.89 8.33
N LEU A 76 -21.83 -12.66 8.60
CA LEU A 76 -22.69 -11.49 8.68
C LEU A 76 -23.24 -11.08 7.30
N ALA A 77 -22.46 -11.19 6.23
CA ALA A 77 -22.87 -10.84 4.87
C ALA A 77 -24.04 -11.70 4.39
N VAL A 78 -23.97 -13.03 4.60
CA VAL A 78 -25.08 -13.94 4.30
C VAL A 78 -26.33 -13.56 5.09
N GLN A 79 -26.16 -13.16 6.36
CA GLN A 79 -27.27 -12.72 7.19
C GLN A 79 -27.93 -11.44 6.70
N ILE A 80 -27.14 -10.44 6.32
CA ILE A 80 -27.65 -9.19 5.74
C ILE A 80 -28.46 -9.51 4.48
N ALA A 81 -27.89 -10.33 3.58
CA ALA A 81 -28.54 -10.69 2.32
C ALA A 81 -29.91 -11.33 2.56
N TYR A 82 -30.01 -12.39 3.37
CA TYR A 82 -31.31 -13.03 3.57
C TYR A 82 -32.29 -12.13 4.33
N LYS A 83 -31.84 -11.33 5.30
CA LYS A 83 -32.72 -10.43 6.09
C LYS A 83 -33.33 -9.33 5.21
N VAL A 84 -32.56 -8.77 4.29
CA VAL A 84 -33.05 -7.81 3.30
C VAL A 84 -34.01 -8.47 2.31
N LEU A 85 -33.65 -9.65 1.78
CA LEU A 85 -34.53 -10.40 0.88
C LEU A 85 -35.87 -10.77 1.53
N THR A 86 -35.85 -11.06 2.83
CA THR A 86 -37.08 -11.38 3.59
C THR A 86 -38.09 -10.23 3.55
N ALA A 87 -37.64 -8.98 3.56
CA ALA A 87 -38.52 -7.81 3.46
C ALA A 87 -39.22 -7.67 2.09
N VAL A 88 -38.67 -8.30 1.05
CA VAL A 88 -39.27 -8.36 -0.29
C VAL A 88 -40.20 -9.57 -0.44
N MET A 89 -39.81 -10.71 0.16
CA MET A 89 -40.48 -11.98 -0.06
C MET A 89 -41.67 -12.24 0.88
N VAL A 90 -41.68 -11.62 2.07
CA VAL A 90 -42.75 -11.80 3.05
C VAL A 90 -43.91 -10.85 2.76
N GLN A 91 -45.12 -11.39 2.62
CA GLN A 91 -46.34 -10.59 2.50
C GLN A 91 -46.54 -9.72 3.76
N ASP A 92 -46.99 -8.47 3.58
CA ASP A 92 -47.13 -7.48 4.66
C ASP A 92 -45.86 -7.33 5.52
N ALA A 93 -44.67 -7.47 4.90
CA ALA A 93 -43.35 -7.43 5.54
C ALA A 93 -43.20 -6.33 6.60
N LEU A 94 -43.63 -5.10 6.29
CA LEU A 94 -43.48 -3.95 7.20
C LEU A 94 -44.39 -4.00 8.44
N ARG A 95 -45.36 -4.91 8.49
CA ARG A 95 -46.22 -5.18 9.66
C ARG A 95 -45.76 -6.41 10.43
N ASN A 96 -44.86 -7.21 9.87
CA ASN A 96 -44.36 -8.41 10.54
C ASN A 96 -43.22 -8.04 11.52
N PRO A 97 -43.38 -8.31 12.83
CA PRO A 97 -42.39 -7.92 13.84
C PRO A 97 -41.03 -8.60 13.67
N VAL A 98 -41.00 -9.82 13.09
CA VAL A 98 -39.77 -10.55 12.80
C VAL A 98 -39.00 -9.87 11.68
N VAL A 99 -39.70 -9.46 10.62
CA VAL A 99 -39.08 -8.76 9.49
C VAL A 99 -38.50 -7.43 9.94
N LEU A 100 -39.23 -6.66 10.75
CA LEU A 100 -38.73 -5.40 11.32
C LEU A 100 -37.49 -5.61 12.20
N SER A 101 -37.50 -6.63 13.06
CA SER A 101 -36.32 -6.99 13.86
C SER A 101 -35.13 -7.41 12.99
N ASN A 102 -35.37 -8.20 11.94
CA ASN A 102 -34.34 -8.63 11.01
C ASN A 102 -33.71 -7.46 10.26
N LEU A 103 -34.51 -6.48 9.83
CA LEU A 103 -34.00 -5.27 9.19
C LEU A 103 -33.15 -4.44 10.15
N GLY A 104 -33.58 -4.26 11.40
CA GLY A 104 -32.77 -3.57 12.42
C GLY A 104 -31.42 -4.24 12.67
N ILE A 105 -31.40 -5.57 12.76
CA ILE A 105 -30.15 -6.34 12.93
C ILE A 105 -29.28 -6.25 11.68
N ALA A 106 -29.88 -6.27 10.48
CA ALA A 106 -29.15 -6.13 9.22
C ALA A 106 -28.43 -4.78 9.12
N VAL A 107 -29.00 -3.70 9.66
CA VAL A 107 -28.32 -2.40 9.76
C VAL A 107 -27.07 -2.48 10.64
N VAL A 108 -27.18 -3.06 11.84
CA VAL A 108 -26.04 -3.19 12.76
C VAL A 108 -24.92 -4.04 12.16
N HIS A 109 -25.28 -5.15 11.52
CA HIS A 109 -24.31 -5.99 10.81
C HIS A 109 -23.72 -5.29 9.60
N GLY A 110 -24.53 -4.54 8.84
CA GLY A 110 -24.08 -3.75 7.69
C GLY A 110 -23.01 -2.75 8.08
N VAL A 111 -23.21 -2.03 9.19
CA VAL A 111 -22.18 -1.14 9.76
C VAL A 111 -20.92 -1.91 10.15
N THR A 112 -21.07 -3.10 10.76
CA THR A 112 -19.92 -3.92 11.15
C THR A 112 -19.13 -4.43 9.93
N VAL A 113 -19.82 -4.90 8.90
CA VAL A 113 -19.20 -5.34 7.64
C VAL A 113 -18.54 -4.17 6.93
N ALA A 114 -19.20 -3.02 6.85
CA ALA A 114 -18.62 -1.81 6.24
C ALA A 114 -17.36 -1.31 6.98
N ALA A 115 -17.28 -1.51 8.31
CA ALA A 115 -16.11 -1.15 9.09
C ALA A 115 -14.93 -2.13 8.93
N LEU A 116 -15.19 -3.42 8.67
CA LEU A 116 -14.17 -4.47 8.65
C LEU A 116 -13.75 -4.89 7.23
N ALA A 117 -14.66 -4.86 6.26
CA ALA A 117 -14.40 -5.21 4.86
C ALA A 117 -13.26 -4.41 4.22
N PRO A 118 -13.08 -3.10 4.51
CA PRO A 118 -11.94 -2.33 4.03
C PRO A 118 -10.59 -2.95 4.47
N GLY A 119 -10.47 -3.32 5.75
CA GLY A 119 -9.27 -3.98 6.28
C GLY A 119 -8.99 -5.38 5.69
N LEU A 120 -10.05 -6.11 5.31
CA LEU A 120 -9.97 -7.47 4.75
C LEU A 120 -9.71 -7.50 3.23
N LEU A 121 -10.20 -6.49 2.50
CA LEU A 121 -10.01 -6.32 1.05
C LEU A 121 -8.76 -5.50 0.72
N GLY A 122 -7.91 -5.20 1.70
CA GLY A 122 -6.72 -4.36 1.53
C GLY A 122 -7.01 -2.87 1.31
N TRP A 123 -8.28 -2.46 1.34
CA TRP A 123 -8.70 -1.07 1.19
C TRP A 123 -8.76 -0.38 2.54
N LYS A 124 -7.71 0.34 2.98
CA LYS A 124 -7.89 1.30 4.09
C LYS A 124 -8.27 2.65 3.50
N SER A 125 -9.50 3.13 3.72
CA SER A 125 -9.78 4.55 3.52
C SER A 125 -8.94 5.32 4.55
N PRO A 126 -8.02 6.20 4.14
CA PRO A 126 -7.31 7.01 5.11
C PRO A 126 -8.35 7.94 5.76
N SER A 127 -8.26 8.15 7.07
CA SER A 127 -9.04 9.20 7.72
C SER A 127 -8.72 10.52 7.01
N ALA A 128 -9.74 11.32 6.72
CA ALA A 128 -9.59 12.62 6.03
C ALA A 128 -8.61 13.58 6.74
N THR A 129 -8.29 13.31 8.01
CA THR A 129 -7.27 14.01 8.79
C THR A 129 -5.82 13.65 8.45
N ALA A 130 -5.54 12.45 7.91
CA ALA A 130 -4.17 12.02 7.61
C ALA A 130 -3.59 12.66 6.34
N TRP A 131 -4.45 13.15 5.44
CA TRP A 131 -4.03 13.91 4.25
C TRP A 131 -3.88 15.41 4.51
N ALA A 132 -4.50 15.91 5.59
CA ALA A 132 -4.60 17.34 5.84
C ALA A 132 -3.30 17.96 6.37
N ASP A 133 -2.45 17.17 7.04
CA ASP A 133 -1.27 17.75 7.69
C ASP A 133 -0.05 17.84 6.77
N GLY A 134 -0.01 17.14 5.63
CA GLY A 134 1.09 17.24 4.63
C GLY A 134 2.51 17.01 5.17
N ALA A 135 2.65 16.71 6.46
CA ALA A 135 3.91 16.71 7.16
C ALA A 135 4.63 15.39 6.88
N LEU A 136 5.87 15.51 6.41
CA LEU A 136 6.79 14.38 6.34
C LEU A 136 6.93 13.76 7.73
N ALA A 137 7.12 12.44 7.78
CA ALA A 137 7.40 11.78 9.05
C ALA A 137 8.64 12.43 9.69
N PRO A 138 8.72 12.53 11.04
CA PRO A 138 9.89 13.09 11.69
C PRO A 138 11.13 12.31 11.25
N THR A 139 12.15 13.04 10.75
CA THR A 139 13.41 12.44 10.32
C THR A 139 14.17 11.88 11.52
N LEU A 140 14.63 10.64 11.40
CA LEU A 140 15.48 10.01 12.41
C LEU A 140 16.90 10.59 12.36
N ASP A 141 17.65 10.46 13.45
CA ASP A 141 19.04 10.90 13.50
C ASP A 141 19.87 10.24 12.38
N GLY A 142 20.58 11.08 11.61
CA GLY A 142 21.38 10.63 10.46
C GLY A 142 20.61 10.47 9.15
N VAL A 143 19.29 10.74 9.12
CA VAL A 143 18.48 10.78 7.90
C VAL A 143 18.36 12.22 7.39
N THR A 144 18.70 12.43 6.12
CA THR A 144 18.57 13.72 5.43
C THR A 144 17.29 13.73 4.60
N PRO A 145 16.30 14.61 4.91
CA PRO A 145 15.12 14.73 4.06
C PRO A 145 15.52 15.13 2.64
N VAL A 146 15.03 14.35 1.66
CA VAL A 146 15.35 14.57 0.25
C VAL A 146 14.38 15.57 -0.34
N LEU A 147 13.10 15.44 0.01
CA LEU A 147 12.04 16.38 -0.36
C LEU A 147 11.66 17.26 0.83
N GLU A 148 11.28 18.50 0.56
CA GLU A 148 10.76 19.42 1.57
C GLU A 148 9.26 19.21 1.84
N GLN A 149 8.55 18.62 0.86
CA GLN A 149 7.12 18.37 0.91
C GLN A 149 6.75 17.18 0.01
N PRO A 150 5.62 16.49 0.29
CA PRO A 150 5.05 15.51 -0.64
C PRO A 150 4.74 16.14 -2.00
N GLY A 151 4.94 15.39 -3.09
CA GLY A 151 4.63 15.89 -4.43
C GLY A 151 4.91 14.90 -5.54
N ILE A 152 4.87 15.39 -6.78
CA ILE A 152 5.10 14.57 -7.98
C ILE A 152 6.56 14.71 -8.42
N VAL A 153 7.22 13.56 -8.58
CA VAL A 153 8.57 13.45 -9.13
C VAL A 153 8.46 13.10 -10.62
N LEU A 154 9.17 13.82 -11.49
CA LEU A 154 9.23 13.47 -12.90
C LEU A 154 10.28 12.37 -13.13
N GLY A 155 9.84 11.18 -13.51
CA GLY A 155 10.74 10.10 -13.96
C GLY A 155 11.15 10.27 -15.43
N ILE A 156 12.47 10.30 -15.68
CA ILE A 156 13.06 10.56 -17.00
C ILE A 156 13.20 9.28 -17.85
N ALA A 157 13.10 8.09 -17.26
CA ALA A 157 13.30 6.80 -17.94
C ALA A 157 12.56 6.72 -19.29
N ALA A 158 11.26 7.01 -19.31
CA ALA A 158 10.43 6.94 -20.51
C ALA A 158 10.79 8.02 -21.56
N LEU A 159 11.37 9.14 -21.13
CA LEU A 159 11.82 10.22 -22.02
C LEU A 159 13.13 9.88 -22.74
N VAL A 160 13.77 8.78 -22.36
CA VAL A 160 15.03 8.29 -22.96
C VAL A 160 14.85 6.93 -23.63
N LEU A 161 14.13 6.01 -22.99
CA LEU A 161 14.10 4.61 -23.36
C LEU A 161 12.96 4.24 -24.32
N ASN A 162 11.89 5.04 -24.37
CA ASN A 162 10.75 4.73 -25.24
C ASN A 162 11.09 4.97 -26.71
N GLU A 163 10.46 4.18 -27.58
CA GLU A 163 10.51 4.40 -29.02
C GLU A 163 9.96 5.79 -29.37
N GLY A 164 10.67 6.51 -30.25
CA GLY A 164 10.31 7.87 -30.66
C GLY A 164 10.68 8.98 -29.66
N ALA A 165 11.32 8.65 -28.55
CA ALA A 165 11.87 9.65 -27.64
C ALA A 165 13.01 10.44 -28.32
N THR A 166 12.94 11.77 -28.28
CA THR A 166 13.98 12.69 -28.76
C THR A 166 14.36 13.65 -27.65
N ASP A 167 15.59 14.16 -27.68
CA ASP A 167 16.04 15.13 -26.67
C ASP A 167 15.18 16.41 -26.68
N GLU A 168 14.67 16.83 -27.84
CA GLU A 168 13.75 17.96 -27.97
C GLU A 168 12.43 17.72 -27.22
N ASN A 169 11.78 16.57 -27.45
CA ASN A 169 10.53 16.24 -26.78
C ASN A 169 10.74 16.00 -25.28
N ALA A 170 11.86 15.38 -24.90
CA ALA A 170 12.22 15.19 -23.50
C ALA A 170 12.38 16.53 -22.78
N ARG A 171 13.11 17.49 -23.36
CA ARG A 171 13.25 18.85 -22.82
C ARG A 171 11.91 19.56 -22.68
N ALA A 172 11.02 19.43 -23.67
CA ALA A 172 9.69 20.03 -23.61
C ALA A 172 8.86 19.46 -22.45
N VAL A 173 8.89 18.14 -22.24
CA VAL A 173 8.18 17.49 -21.13
C VAL A 173 8.80 17.88 -19.78
N ILE A 174 10.12 17.89 -19.67
CA ILE A 174 10.83 18.30 -18.46
C ILE A 174 10.46 19.74 -18.09
N ALA A 175 10.51 20.66 -19.06
CA ALA A 175 10.10 22.05 -18.82
C ALA A 175 8.65 22.15 -18.34
N ALA A 176 7.72 21.45 -19.00
CA ALA A 176 6.32 21.45 -18.60
C ALA A 176 6.08 20.88 -17.19
N ALA A 177 6.81 19.84 -16.79
CA ALA A 177 6.70 19.26 -15.46
C ALA A 177 7.28 20.18 -14.38
N VAL A 178 8.41 20.82 -14.66
CA VAL A 178 9.03 21.82 -13.78
C VAL A 178 8.07 23.01 -13.59
N ASP A 179 7.51 23.55 -14.67
CA ASP A 179 6.52 24.64 -14.64
C ASP A 179 5.24 24.25 -13.89
N ALA A 180 4.87 22.96 -13.92
CA ALA A 180 3.73 22.40 -13.19
C ALA A 180 4.03 22.13 -11.69
N GLY A 181 5.25 22.36 -11.22
CA GLY A 181 5.63 22.21 -9.81
C GLY A 181 6.06 20.79 -9.43
N ALA A 182 6.69 20.04 -10.35
CA ALA A 182 7.38 18.80 -9.98
C ALA A 182 8.39 19.07 -8.85
N VAL A 183 8.48 18.16 -7.87
CA VAL A 183 9.29 18.36 -6.65
C VAL A 183 10.68 17.75 -6.74
N ALA A 184 10.94 16.91 -7.74
CA ALA A 184 12.28 16.40 -8.09
C ALA A 184 12.29 15.85 -9.53
N LEU A 185 13.49 15.64 -10.06
CA LEU A 185 13.75 14.95 -11.32
C LEU A 185 14.44 13.60 -11.02
N ASP A 186 13.83 12.49 -11.44
CA ASP A 186 14.36 11.14 -11.24
C ASP A 186 14.98 10.61 -12.53
N THR A 187 16.25 10.25 -12.45
CA THR A 187 17.06 9.69 -13.52
C THR A 187 17.87 8.49 -13.02
N ALA A 188 18.73 7.90 -13.86
CA ALA A 188 19.61 6.81 -13.46
C ALA A 188 20.72 6.59 -14.49
N ARG A 189 21.83 5.96 -14.06
CA ARG A 189 22.86 5.41 -14.94
C ARG A 189 22.30 4.48 -16.03
N ALA A 190 21.23 3.74 -15.71
CA ALA A 190 20.57 2.82 -16.64
C ALA A 190 19.73 3.51 -17.72
N TYR A 191 19.40 4.80 -17.57
CA TYR A 191 18.58 5.55 -18.53
C TYR A 191 19.50 6.13 -19.61
N ALA A 192 20.03 5.19 -20.38
CA ALA A 192 21.09 5.40 -21.36
C ALA A 192 20.60 4.99 -22.75
N ARG A 193 21.10 5.67 -23.78
CA ARG A 193 21.12 5.17 -25.15
C ARG A 193 22.43 4.45 -25.43
N LEU A 194 22.49 3.68 -26.52
CA LEU A 194 23.70 2.91 -26.87
C LEU A 194 24.87 3.82 -27.25
N ASP A 195 24.56 4.96 -27.85
CA ASP A 195 25.50 5.99 -28.27
C ASP A 195 25.74 7.05 -27.19
N ASP A 196 24.93 7.04 -26.12
CA ASP A 196 24.93 8.08 -25.12
C ASP A 196 24.41 7.57 -23.77
N ASP A 197 25.35 7.20 -22.92
CA ASP A 197 25.09 6.61 -21.62
C ASP A 197 24.97 7.64 -20.48
N GLY A 198 24.90 8.94 -20.82
CA GLY A 198 24.68 10.04 -19.86
C GLY A 198 23.48 10.93 -20.20
N VAL A 199 22.71 10.61 -21.24
CA VAL A 199 21.64 11.49 -21.71
C VAL A 199 20.58 11.76 -20.63
N GLY A 200 20.14 10.75 -19.90
CA GLY A 200 19.09 10.93 -18.89
C GLY A 200 19.52 11.88 -17.77
N GLU A 201 20.79 11.82 -17.37
CA GLU A 201 21.35 12.69 -16.32
C GLU A 201 21.54 14.12 -16.83
N ARG A 202 22.01 14.30 -18.07
CA ARG A 202 22.12 15.64 -18.67
C ARG A 202 20.77 16.31 -18.87
N LEU A 203 19.76 15.58 -19.34
CA LEU A 203 18.39 16.10 -19.44
C LEU A 203 17.86 16.53 -18.06
N ALA A 204 18.15 15.78 -16.99
CA ALA A 204 17.80 16.17 -15.63
C ALA A 204 18.51 17.47 -15.20
N ALA A 205 19.82 17.59 -15.51
CA ALA A 205 20.60 18.79 -15.22
C ALA A 205 20.04 20.03 -15.93
N GLU A 206 19.78 19.94 -17.23
CA GLU A 206 19.15 21.02 -18.02
C GLU A 206 17.76 21.41 -17.46
N GLY A 207 16.99 20.44 -16.98
CA GLY A 207 15.71 20.68 -16.31
C GLY A 207 15.88 21.49 -15.02
N ARG A 208 16.87 21.12 -14.19
CA ARG A 208 17.18 21.81 -12.94
C ARG A 208 17.68 23.24 -13.16
N GLU A 209 18.40 23.54 -14.25
CA GLU A 209 18.83 24.91 -14.55
C GLU A 209 17.65 25.89 -14.65
N ARG A 210 16.47 25.40 -15.06
CA ARG A 210 15.23 26.20 -15.11
C ARG A 210 14.66 26.50 -13.73
N HIS A 211 14.87 25.61 -12.76
CA HIS A 211 14.43 25.78 -11.38
C HIS A 211 15.55 25.42 -10.40
N PRO A 212 16.49 26.35 -10.14
CA PRO A 212 17.57 26.13 -9.20
C PRO A 212 17.02 25.67 -7.84
N GLY A 213 17.57 24.57 -7.33
CA GLY A 213 17.13 23.94 -6.08
C GLY A 213 16.32 22.66 -6.27
N LEU A 214 15.80 22.39 -7.47
CA LEU A 214 15.02 21.17 -7.75
C LEU A 214 15.89 19.91 -7.66
N PRO A 215 15.70 19.01 -6.67
CA PRO A 215 16.56 17.85 -6.45
C PRO A 215 16.62 16.91 -7.67
N ILE A 216 17.82 16.38 -7.95
CA ILE A 216 18.03 15.30 -8.92
C ILE A 216 18.31 14.01 -8.15
N ILE A 217 17.46 13.01 -8.42
CA ILE A 217 17.60 11.64 -7.91
C ILE A 217 18.27 10.83 -9.02
N THR A 218 19.45 10.27 -8.76
CA THR A 218 20.12 9.33 -9.68
C THR A 218 20.40 8.00 -9.00
N LYS A 219 20.84 7.01 -9.78
CA LYS A 219 20.99 5.62 -9.33
C LYS A 219 22.23 4.97 -9.92
N ALA A 220 22.92 4.19 -9.10
CA ALA A 220 24.13 3.45 -9.45
C ALA A 220 23.93 1.93 -9.36
N GLY A 221 24.89 1.18 -9.90
CA GLY A 221 24.95 -0.28 -9.83
C GLY A 221 24.00 -0.99 -10.79
N HIS A 222 23.37 -0.25 -11.71
CA HIS A 222 22.58 -0.80 -12.81
C HIS A 222 22.78 0.04 -14.06
N TYR A 223 23.16 -0.59 -15.16
CA TYR A 223 23.53 0.11 -16.39
C TYR A 223 23.06 -0.65 -17.64
N ARG A 224 22.91 0.08 -18.74
CA ARG A 224 22.56 -0.51 -20.04
C ARG A 224 23.81 -1.07 -20.69
N ALA A 225 23.89 -2.40 -20.81
CA ALA A 225 25.02 -3.11 -21.39
C ALA A 225 24.87 -3.29 -22.92
N ALA A 226 23.63 -3.37 -23.42
CA ALA A 226 23.32 -3.45 -24.85
C ALA A 226 21.90 -2.97 -25.17
N ALA A 227 21.50 -3.06 -26.45
CA ALA A 227 20.21 -2.55 -26.95
C ALA A 227 19.02 -3.00 -26.10
N SER A 228 19.01 -4.27 -25.70
CA SER A 228 17.95 -4.85 -24.87
C SER A 228 18.51 -5.58 -23.66
N ALA A 229 19.70 -5.18 -23.19
CA ALA A 229 20.36 -5.81 -22.06
C ALA A 229 20.77 -4.77 -21.03
N TRP A 230 20.35 -5.02 -19.79
CA TRP A 230 20.77 -4.26 -18.61
C TRP A 230 21.42 -5.21 -17.63
N ASP A 231 22.46 -4.72 -16.98
CA ASP A 231 23.27 -5.49 -16.04
C ASP A 231 23.26 -4.83 -14.66
N THR A 232 23.59 -5.60 -13.62
CA THR A 232 23.61 -5.13 -12.23
C THR A 232 24.93 -5.50 -11.59
N ASP A 233 25.56 -4.53 -10.95
CA ASP A 233 26.86 -4.69 -10.29
C ASP A 233 26.89 -3.74 -9.08
N GLY A 234 26.67 -4.29 -7.90
CA GLY A 234 26.67 -3.57 -6.63
C GLY A 234 28.05 -3.44 -5.98
N SER A 235 29.12 -3.84 -6.67
CA SER A 235 30.47 -3.82 -6.10
C SER A 235 30.91 -2.40 -5.75
N ALA A 236 31.82 -2.29 -4.78
CA ALA A 236 32.37 -1.01 -4.36
C ALA A 236 32.98 -0.20 -5.51
N GLU A 237 33.70 -0.87 -6.40
CA GLU A 237 34.31 -0.26 -7.58
C GLU A 237 33.26 0.33 -8.53
N ARG A 238 32.22 -0.44 -8.87
CA ARG A 238 31.16 0.02 -9.76
C ARG A 238 30.36 1.16 -9.16
N MET A 239 29.93 1.01 -7.91
CA MET A 239 29.09 2.01 -7.23
C MET A 239 29.80 3.36 -7.14
N ARG A 240 31.10 3.37 -6.81
CA ARG A 240 31.91 4.58 -6.82
C ARG A 240 32.08 5.15 -8.22
N ALA A 241 32.45 4.33 -9.20
CA ALA A 241 32.67 4.79 -10.57
C ALA A 241 31.40 5.41 -11.19
N ASP A 242 30.23 4.80 -10.95
CA ASP A 242 28.96 5.34 -11.39
C ASP A 242 28.64 6.68 -10.69
N ALA A 243 28.87 6.78 -9.39
CA ALA A 243 28.62 8.01 -8.63
C ALA A 243 29.53 9.18 -9.05
N GLU A 244 30.84 8.94 -9.18
CA GLU A 244 31.82 9.95 -9.63
C GLU A 244 31.48 10.44 -11.03
N ARG A 245 31.13 9.51 -11.92
CA ARG A 245 30.66 9.86 -13.26
C ARG A 245 29.39 10.72 -13.24
N SER A 246 28.40 10.38 -12.42
CA SER A 246 27.19 11.17 -12.28
C SER A 246 27.51 12.57 -11.73
N VAL A 247 28.42 12.69 -10.77
CA VAL A 247 28.88 13.99 -10.24
C VAL A 247 29.53 14.83 -11.34
N ASP A 248 30.40 14.23 -12.16
CA ASP A 248 31.04 14.91 -13.29
C ASP A 248 30.01 15.39 -14.33
N LEU A 249 29.03 14.55 -14.67
CA LEU A 249 27.98 14.88 -15.64
C LEU A 249 27.05 15.99 -15.14
N LEU A 250 26.72 15.97 -13.85
CA LEU A 250 25.85 16.97 -13.22
C LEU A 250 26.63 18.24 -12.81
N GLY A 251 27.96 18.17 -12.75
CA GLY A 251 28.84 19.24 -12.27
C GLY A 251 28.68 19.58 -10.79
N ARG A 252 28.15 18.65 -9.97
CA ARG A 252 27.82 18.87 -8.56
C ARG A 252 27.61 17.58 -7.77
N PRO A 253 27.68 17.62 -6.42
CA PRO A 253 27.24 16.52 -5.57
C PRO A 253 25.80 16.10 -5.85
N LEU A 254 25.54 14.80 -5.72
CA LEU A 254 24.24 14.18 -5.97
C LEU A 254 23.26 14.53 -4.85
N ASP A 255 22.03 14.93 -5.18
CA ASP A 255 21.04 15.25 -4.13
C ASP A 255 20.54 13.98 -3.43
N LEU A 256 20.31 12.91 -4.21
CA LEU A 256 20.00 11.56 -3.73
C LEU A 256 20.61 10.53 -4.69
N LEU A 257 21.41 9.61 -4.14
CA LEU A 257 21.96 8.45 -4.86
C LEU A 257 21.30 7.15 -4.37
N LEU A 258 20.67 6.40 -5.28
CA LEU A 258 20.08 5.11 -4.96
C LEU A 258 20.90 3.93 -5.48
N LEU A 259 21.00 2.85 -4.71
CA LEU A 259 21.31 1.53 -5.27
C LEU A 259 20.11 1.07 -6.11
N HIS A 260 20.26 0.98 -7.43
CA HIS A 260 19.11 0.85 -8.34
C HIS A 260 18.38 -0.50 -8.22
N ARG A 261 19.11 -1.60 -8.02
CA ARG A 261 18.56 -2.97 -7.96
C ARG A 261 19.05 -3.68 -6.71
N ALA A 262 18.62 -3.21 -5.54
CA ALA A 262 18.97 -3.83 -4.27
C ALA A 262 18.53 -5.32 -4.21
N ASP A 263 17.49 -5.68 -4.96
CA ASP A 263 17.02 -7.06 -5.14
C ASP A 263 17.93 -7.96 -5.99
N ARG A 264 18.99 -7.42 -6.61
CA ARG A 264 19.83 -8.14 -7.58
C ARG A 264 21.33 -7.97 -7.35
N VAL A 265 21.73 -7.48 -6.19
CA VAL A 265 23.15 -7.45 -5.80
C VAL A 265 23.48 -8.67 -4.94
N ASP A 266 24.70 -9.17 -5.09
CA ASP A 266 25.17 -10.34 -4.35
C ASP A 266 25.40 -10.02 -2.86
N ASP A 267 26.05 -8.88 -2.58
CA ASP A 267 26.35 -8.40 -1.23
C ASP A 267 25.74 -7.00 -1.02
N LEU A 268 24.58 -6.96 -0.36
CA LEU A 268 23.87 -5.71 -0.07
C LEU A 268 24.67 -4.85 0.91
N GLU A 269 25.24 -5.45 1.95
CA GLU A 269 25.95 -4.75 3.01
C GLU A 269 27.21 -4.06 2.50
N GLU A 270 27.92 -4.68 1.55
CA GLU A 270 29.04 -4.04 0.83
C GLU A 270 28.55 -2.82 0.05
N SER A 271 27.50 -2.95 -0.77
CA SER A 271 26.95 -1.83 -1.53
C SER A 271 26.50 -0.67 -0.62
N VAL A 272 25.88 -0.98 0.52
CA VAL A 272 25.40 0.03 1.49
C VAL A 272 26.57 0.70 2.21
N THR A 273 27.64 -0.04 2.53
CA THR A 273 28.86 0.53 3.08
C THR A 273 29.46 1.56 2.13
N VAL A 274 29.43 1.28 0.83
CA VAL A 274 29.94 2.20 -0.21
C VAL A 274 29.04 3.43 -0.33
N LEU A 275 27.72 3.27 -0.30
CA LEU A 275 26.79 4.41 -0.25
C LEU A 275 27.09 5.32 0.96
N ALA A 276 27.30 4.74 2.14
CA ALA A 276 27.65 5.49 3.34
C ALA A 276 28.95 6.29 3.16
N ALA A 277 29.99 5.67 2.60
CA ALA A 277 31.26 6.35 2.31
C ALA A 277 31.09 7.50 1.30
N LEU A 278 30.33 7.29 0.21
CA LEU A 278 30.05 8.34 -0.78
C LEU A 278 29.30 9.54 -0.17
N ARG A 279 28.43 9.29 0.83
CA ARG A 279 27.78 10.35 1.60
C ARG A 279 28.77 11.10 2.50
N GLU A 280 29.60 10.38 3.24
CA GLU A 280 30.61 10.97 4.14
C GLU A 280 31.65 11.81 3.38
N GLU A 281 32.03 11.39 2.19
CA GLU A 281 32.93 12.13 1.30
C GLU A 281 32.28 13.35 0.63
N GLY A 282 30.95 13.48 0.73
CA GLY A 282 30.19 14.59 0.16
C GLY A 282 29.92 14.44 -1.34
N LEU A 283 30.11 13.25 -1.94
CA LEU A 283 29.72 12.98 -3.33
C LEU A 283 28.20 12.89 -3.47
N ALA A 284 27.51 12.38 -2.45
CA ALA A 284 26.06 12.37 -2.36
C ALA A 284 25.58 13.00 -1.05
N ARG A 285 24.53 13.83 -1.10
CA ARG A 285 23.91 14.42 0.09
C ARG A 285 23.07 13.41 0.86
N ALA A 286 22.36 12.56 0.13
CA ALA A 286 21.50 11.51 0.67
C ALA A 286 21.69 10.22 -0.14
N VAL A 287 21.45 9.09 0.51
CA VAL A 287 21.58 7.76 -0.09
C VAL A 287 20.38 6.87 0.20
N GLY A 288 20.09 5.95 -0.71
CA GLY A 288 18.93 5.10 -0.58
C GLY A 288 18.97 3.83 -1.40
N LEU A 289 17.84 3.14 -1.41
CA LEU A 289 17.65 1.88 -2.13
C LEU A 289 16.54 2.00 -3.16
N SER A 290 16.62 1.20 -4.21
CA SER A 290 15.51 0.93 -5.10
C SER A 290 15.31 -0.56 -5.30
N ASN A 291 14.05 -0.97 -5.46
CA ASN A 291 13.64 -2.37 -5.53
C ASN A 291 14.05 -3.17 -4.28
N ALA A 292 13.75 -2.66 -3.09
CA ALA A 292 14.12 -3.29 -1.82
C ALA A 292 12.90 -3.82 -1.06
N SER A 293 12.90 -5.09 -0.67
CA SER A 293 11.91 -5.63 0.27
C SER A 293 12.13 -5.05 1.68
N ILE A 294 11.15 -5.22 2.58
CA ILE A 294 11.29 -4.84 4.00
C ILE A 294 12.56 -5.46 4.62
N GLU A 295 12.85 -6.72 4.33
CA GLU A 295 14.05 -7.40 4.82
C GLU A 295 15.34 -6.73 4.33
N LEU A 296 15.42 -6.37 3.05
CA LEU A 296 16.58 -5.67 2.49
C LEU A 296 16.71 -4.26 3.08
N ILE A 297 15.59 -3.55 3.29
CA ILE A 297 15.58 -2.24 3.92
C ILE A 297 16.15 -2.32 5.34
N ASP A 298 15.72 -3.29 6.14
CA ASP A 298 16.19 -3.44 7.51
C ASP A 298 17.66 -3.89 7.59
N ARG A 299 18.10 -4.77 6.69
CA ARG A 299 19.53 -5.13 6.56
C ARG A 299 20.40 -3.93 6.24
N ALA A 300 20.01 -3.11 5.26
CA ALA A 300 20.74 -1.92 4.89
C ALA A 300 20.81 -0.90 6.05
N ARG A 301 19.71 -0.71 6.78
CA ARG A 301 19.66 0.18 7.94
C ARG A 301 20.54 -0.28 9.10
N ALA A 302 20.85 -1.57 9.20
CA ALA A 302 21.80 -2.08 10.18
C ALA A 302 23.25 -1.70 9.85
N VAL A 303 23.55 -1.39 8.58
CA VAL A 303 24.88 -0.95 8.12
C VAL A 303 25.01 0.58 8.19
N ALA A 304 24.03 1.31 7.65
CA ALA A 304 24.07 2.78 7.60
C ALA A 304 22.66 3.40 7.55
N PRO A 305 22.49 4.67 7.96
CA PRO A 305 21.24 5.40 7.75
C PRO A 305 20.84 5.42 6.27
N ILE A 306 19.60 5.02 5.97
CA ILE A 306 19.01 5.01 4.63
C ILE A 306 17.99 6.15 4.55
N ASP A 307 18.21 7.08 3.64
CA ASP A 307 17.43 8.31 3.54
C ASP A 307 16.14 8.12 2.74
N ALA A 308 16.19 7.26 1.71
CA ALA A 308 15.07 7.04 0.81
C ALA A 308 14.97 5.60 0.29
N VAL A 309 13.74 5.19 -0.05
CA VAL A 309 13.44 3.95 -0.78
C VAL A 309 12.56 4.26 -1.97
N GLN A 310 12.92 3.74 -3.15
CA GLN A 310 12.10 3.81 -4.36
C GLN A 310 11.66 2.43 -4.84
N ASN A 311 10.36 2.14 -4.74
CA ASN A 311 9.78 0.85 -5.10
C ASN A 311 8.55 1.00 -6.01
N ARG A 312 8.17 -0.10 -6.67
CA ARG A 312 6.90 -0.18 -7.38
C ARG A 312 5.75 0.01 -6.39
N LEU A 313 4.80 0.86 -6.72
CA LEU A 313 3.59 1.08 -5.92
C LEU A 313 2.39 1.37 -6.82
N GLY A 314 1.90 0.36 -7.53
CA GLY A 314 0.69 0.42 -8.34
C GLY A 314 -0.57 0.52 -7.48
N LEU A 315 -1.32 1.61 -7.64
CA LEU A 315 -2.55 1.84 -6.88
C LEU A 315 -3.59 0.76 -7.17
N GLY A 316 -4.03 0.06 -6.13
CA GLY A 316 -5.00 -1.04 -6.22
C GLY A 316 -4.41 -2.36 -6.74
N VAL A 317 -3.10 -2.42 -6.98
CA VAL A 317 -2.40 -3.64 -7.43
C VAL A 317 -1.37 -4.09 -6.39
N ASP A 318 -0.50 -3.18 -5.97
CA ASP A 318 0.61 -3.49 -5.07
C ASP A 318 0.25 -3.25 -3.60
N SER A 319 0.95 -3.96 -2.72
CA SER A 319 0.83 -3.77 -1.27
C SER A 319 1.47 -2.45 -0.83
N PHE A 320 0.86 -1.77 0.14
CA PHE A 320 1.45 -0.61 0.81
C PHE A 320 2.36 -1.01 2.00
N ALA A 321 2.93 -2.22 2.01
CA ALA A 321 3.71 -2.70 3.16
C ALA A 321 5.04 -1.95 3.29
N GLU A 322 5.82 -1.88 2.22
CA GLU A 322 7.12 -1.19 2.16
C GLU A 322 6.96 0.31 2.42
N TYR A 323 5.93 0.94 1.83
CA TYR A 323 5.60 2.35 2.10
C TYR A 323 5.33 2.59 3.60
N ARG A 324 4.51 1.75 4.24
CA ARG A 324 4.19 1.89 5.66
C ARG A 324 5.43 1.67 6.53
N HIS A 325 6.24 0.67 6.19
CA HIS A 325 7.50 0.38 6.87
C HIS A 325 8.47 1.57 6.80
N CYS A 326 8.68 2.14 5.60
CA CYS A 326 9.53 3.31 5.42
C CYS A 326 9.00 4.51 6.21
N ARG A 327 7.69 4.76 6.18
CA ARG A 327 7.06 5.86 6.93
C ARG A 327 7.22 5.70 8.45
N GLU A 328 7.08 4.49 8.97
CA GLU A 328 7.31 4.18 10.39
C GLU A 328 8.79 4.31 10.77
N ALA A 329 9.70 4.05 9.83
CA ALA A 329 11.13 4.20 9.96
C ALA A 329 11.66 5.61 9.66
N GLY A 330 10.81 6.59 9.33
CA GLY A 330 11.23 7.95 8.98
C GLY A 330 12.05 8.04 7.68
N ILE A 331 11.80 7.14 6.73
CA ILE A 331 12.47 7.05 5.43
C ILE A 331 11.56 7.61 4.33
N ASP A 332 12.09 8.47 3.46
CA ASP A 332 11.34 8.99 2.31
C ASP A 332 11.01 7.86 1.33
N PHE A 333 9.75 7.79 0.87
CA PHE A 333 9.31 6.73 -0.04
C PHE A 333 8.86 7.28 -1.38
N PHE A 334 9.45 6.76 -2.46
CA PHE A 334 9.16 7.11 -3.85
C PHE A 334 8.47 5.93 -4.54
N GLY A 335 7.18 6.08 -4.85
CA GLY A 335 6.42 5.06 -5.59
C GLY A 335 6.52 5.24 -7.10
N TYR A 336 6.98 4.22 -7.84
CA TYR A 336 6.94 4.23 -9.31
C TYR A 336 5.84 3.30 -9.87
N ALA A 337 5.49 3.51 -11.14
CA ALA A 337 4.40 2.82 -11.85
C ALA A 337 3.03 2.85 -11.12
N PRO A 338 2.55 4.02 -10.65
CA PRO A 338 1.33 4.11 -9.84
C PRO A 338 0.06 3.65 -10.56
N PHE A 339 0.09 3.58 -11.89
CA PHE A 339 -1.04 3.14 -12.72
C PHE A 339 -0.87 1.73 -13.32
N GLY A 340 0.08 0.93 -12.81
CA GLY A 340 0.22 -0.48 -13.16
C GLY A 340 0.97 -0.76 -14.47
N GLY A 341 1.78 0.18 -14.95
CA GLY A 341 2.70 -0.02 -16.08
C GLY A 341 3.82 -1.02 -15.83
#